data_AF-A0A353ZDZ3-F1
#
_entry.id   AF-A0A353ZDZ3-F1
#
_cell.length_a   1.000
_cell.length_b   1.000
_cell.length_c   1.000
_cell.angle_alpha   90.00
_cell.angle_beta   90.00
_cell.angle_gamma   90.00
#
_symmetry.space_group_name_H-M   'P 1'
#
loop_
_entity.id
_entity.type
_entity.pdbx_description
1 polymer ?
#
loop_
_entity_poly.entity_id
_entity_poly.type
_entity_poly.pdbx_seq_one_letter_code
_entity_poly.pdbx_strand_id
1 'polypeptide(L)'
;MFDEPADARDEPAGDGTGGLIPYKNVPALIGYYCGVFSIIPCFCIGLAGLVLGILGLRKVARHPEVKGTVHAWIGILAGGFFGLLWLGLTILGVVFGR
;
A
#
# COMPACT_ATOMS: atom_id res chain seq x y z
N MET A 1 -35.24 41.61 -9.82
CA MET A 1 -34.83 40.65 -8.77
C MET A 1 -34.72 39.32 -9.47
N PHE A 2 -33.50 38.94 -9.85
CA PHE A 2 -33.18 37.65 -10.46
C PHE A 2 -32.41 36.89 -9.39
N ASP A 3 -32.89 35.70 -9.06
CA ASP A 3 -32.34 34.89 -7.97
C ASP A 3 -30.90 34.49 -8.28
N GLU A 4 -29.99 34.81 -7.36
CA GLU A 4 -28.63 34.30 -7.34
C GLU A 4 -28.70 32.77 -7.14
N PRO A 5 -28.07 31.95 -8.01
CA PRO A 5 -28.09 30.50 -7.81
C PRO A 5 -27.36 30.19 -6.50
N ALA A 6 -28.14 29.80 -5.51
CA ALA A 6 -27.65 29.35 -4.23
C ALA A 6 -26.72 28.13 -4.44
N ASP A 7 -25.51 28.26 -3.91
CA ASP A 7 -24.73 27.15 -3.37
C ASP A 7 -24.25 26.11 -4.40
N ALA A 8 -23.29 26.53 -5.23
CA ALA A 8 -22.29 25.60 -5.74
C ALA A 8 -21.45 25.11 -4.55
N ARG A 9 -21.95 24.10 -3.83
CA ARG A 9 -21.13 23.37 -2.85
C ARG A 9 -19.89 22.91 -3.58
N ASP A 10 -18.73 23.41 -3.14
CA ASP A 10 -17.44 22.86 -3.48
C ASP A 10 -17.44 21.38 -3.06
N GLU A 11 -17.90 20.50 -3.95
CA GLU A 11 -17.64 19.07 -3.89
C GLU A 11 -16.13 18.93 -3.66
N PRO A 12 -15.66 18.40 -2.52
CA PRO A 12 -14.25 18.35 -2.23
C PRO A 12 -13.60 17.57 -3.36
N ALA A 13 -12.84 18.27 -4.19
CA ALA A 13 -12.28 17.77 -5.44
C ALA A 13 -11.56 16.44 -5.17
N GLY A 14 -12.29 15.34 -5.36
CA GLY A 14 -11.74 14.01 -5.30
C GLY A 14 -10.65 13.95 -6.35
N ASP A 15 -9.50 13.42 -5.98
CA ASP A 15 -8.49 13.00 -6.95
C ASP A 15 -9.21 12.30 -8.11
N GLY A 16 -8.91 12.68 -9.37
CA GLY A 16 -9.65 12.27 -10.58
C GLY A 16 -9.76 10.75 -10.83
N THR A 17 -9.28 9.93 -9.91
CA THR A 17 -9.41 8.49 -9.81
C THR A 17 -10.40 8.03 -8.73
N GLY A 18 -11.14 8.93 -8.09
CA GLY A 18 -12.09 8.62 -7.01
C GLY A 18 -11.43 8.10 -5.72
N GLY A 19 -10.12 8.30 -5.54
CA GLY A 19 -9.36 7.73 -4.43
C GLY A 19 -8.90 6.30 -4.65
N LEU A 20 -9.13 5.74 -5.85
CA LEU A 20 -8.78 4.38 -6.19
C LEU A 20 -7.26 4.20 -6.34
N ILE A 21 -6.56 5.21 -6.89
CA ILE A 21 -5.11 5.18 -7.08
C ILE A 21 -4.45 6.20 -6.14
N PRO A 22 -3.76 5.75 -5.07
CA PRO A 22 -3.22 6.65 -4.06
C PRO A 22 -1.90 7.28 -4.51
N TYR A 23 -1.92 8.17 -5.51
CA TYR A 23 -0.72 8.87 -6.00
C TYR A 23 -0.09 9.76 -4.94
N LYS A 24 -0.90 10.32 -4.03
CA LYS A 24 -0.41 11.14 -2.92
C LYS A 24 0.26 10.29 -1.82
N ASN A 25 0.06 8.97 -1.81
CA ASN A 25 0.66 8.02 -0.87
C ASN A 25 1.59 7.03 -1.58
N VAL A 26 2.67 7.57 -2.17
CA VAL A 26 3.76 6.82 -2.80
C VAL A 26 4.24 5.59 -2.00
N PRO A 27 4.47 5.64 -0.67
CA PRO A 27 4.90 4.45 0.06
C PRO A 27 3.83 3.34 0.11
N ALA A 28 2.53 3.67 0.20
CA ALA A 28 1.46 2.67 0.10
C ALA A 28 1.41 2.02 -1.31
N LEU A 29 1.63 2.82 -2.35
CA LEU A 29 1.64 2.35 -3.74
C LEU A 29 2.85 1.43 -4.01
N ILE A 30 4.06 1.85 -3.62
CA ILE A 30 5.25 1.01 -3.76
C ILE A 30 5.12 -0.24 -2.88
N GLY A 31 4.59 -0.10 -1.65
CA GLY A 31 4.32 -1.23 -0.76
C GLY A 31 3.38 -2.25 -1.38
N TYR A 32 2.31 -1.81 -2.05
CA TYR A 32 1.42 -2.66 -2.82
C TYR A 32 2.16 -3.44 -3.92
N TYR A 33 2.93 -2.75 -4.76
CA TYR A 33 3.69 -3.42 -5.82
C TYR A 33 4.72 -4.40 -5.25
N CYS A 34 5.49 -4.00 -4.24
CA CYS A 34 6.44 -4.89 -3.57
C CYS A 34 5.73 -6.12 -2.98
N GLY A 35 4.57 -5.94 -2.36
CA GLY A 35 3.76 -7.04 -1.83
C GLY A 35 3.29 -8.00 -2.93
N VAL A 36 2.72 -7.49 -4.02
CA VAL A 36 2.25 -8.33 -5.15
C VAL A 36 3.41 -9.04 -5.85
N PHE A 37 4.52 -8.35 -6.12
CA PHE A 37 5.68 -8.93 -6.77
C PHE A 37 6.48 -9.89 -5.86
N SER A 38 6.27 -9.85 -4.54
CA SER A 38 6.90 -10.81 -3.61
C SER A 38 6.41 -12.26 -3.75
N ILE A 39 5.37 -12.49 -4.56
CA ILE A 39 4.95 -13.83 -5.01
C ILE A 39 6.08 -14.51 -5.79
N ILE A 40 6.85 -13.76 -6.59
CA ILE A 40 8.06 -14.25 -7.24
C ILE A 40 9.13 -14.40 -6.15
N PRO A 41 9.87 -15.52 -6.08
CA PRO A 41 10.89 -15.76 -5.05
C PRO A 41 11.95 -14.65 -4.97
N CYS A 42 11.68 -13.66 -4.13
CA CYS A 42 12.59 -12.56 -3.83
C CYS A 42 12.26 -12.01 -2.44
N PHE A 43 12.84 -12.65 -1.41
CA PHE A 43 12.56 -12.36 0.01
C PHE A 43 12.81 -10.88 0.39
N CYS A 44 13.78 -10.20 -0.26
CA CYS A 44 14.07 -8.79 -0.03
C CYS A 44 12.88 -7.88 -0.37
N ILE A 45 12.10 -8.23 -1.41
CA ILE A 45 11.01 -7.39 -1.91
C ILE A 45 9.77 -7.52 -1.01
N GLY A 46 9.51 -8.70 -0.45
CA GLY A 46 8.42 -8.92 0.52
C GLY A 46 8.61 -8.11 1.80
N LEU A 47 9.82 -8.14 2.38
CA LEU A 47 10.15 -7.35 3.57
C LEU A 47 10.04 -5.83 3.30
N ALA A 48 10.52 -5.37 2.14
CA ALA A 48 10.36 -3.98 1.73
C ALA A 48 8.87 -3.59 1.62
N GLY A 49 8.03 -4.47 1.05
CA GLY A 49 6.58 -4.27 0.95
C GLY A 49 5.90 -4.11 2.31
N LEU A 50 6.31 -4.89 3.31
CA LEU A 50 5.80 -4.79 4.68
C LEU A 50 6.16 -3.44 5.32
N VAL A 51 7.42 -3.02 5.24
CA VAL A 51 7.88 -1.74 5.82
C VAL A 51 7.18 -0.56 5.14
N LEU A 52 7.12 -0.57 3.80
CA LEU A 52 6.49 0.49 3.02
C LEU A 52 4.98 0.55 3.25
N GLY A 53 4.31 -0.59 3.43
CA GLY A 53 2.91 -0.64 3.80
C GLY A 53 2.64 0.00 5.17
N ILE A 54 3.47 -0.27 6.18
CA ILE A 54 3.37 0.39 7.50
C ILE A 54 3.58 1.90 7.39
N LEU A 55 4.59 2.34 6.63
CA LEU A 55 4.83 3.77 6.36
C LEU A 55 3.65 4.42 5.63
N GLY A 56 3.05 3.70 4.68
CA GLY A 56 1.84 4.10 3.97
C GLY A 56 0.66 4.34 4.92
N LEU A 57 0.42 3.42 5.86
CA LEU A 57 -0.62 3.58 6.89
C LEU A 57 -0.34 4.77 7.82
N ARG A 58 0.92 4.96 8.25
CA ARG A 58 1.32 6.11 9.07
C ARG A 58 1.10 7.44 8.33
N LYS A 59 1.28 7.46 7.00
CA LYS A 59 1.02 8.63 6.18
C LYS A 59 -0.48 8.94 6.10
N VAL A 60 -1.35 7.94 5.91
CA VAL A 60 -2.81 8.13 5.95
C VAL A 60 -3.27 8.63 7.33
N ALA A 61 -2.69 8.10 8.41
CA ALA A 61 -3.06 8.50 9.76
C ALA A 61 -2.74 9.98 10.06
N ARG A 62 -1.69 10.55 9.43
CA ARG A 62 -1.32 11.97 9.56
C ARG A 62 -2.03 12.86 8.55
N HIS A 63 -2.33 12.31 7.38
CA HIS A 63 -2.85 13.01 6.22
C HIS A 63 -3.96 12.17 5.58
N PRO A 64 -5.19 12.15 6.14
CA PRO A 64 -6.28 11.33 5.62
C PRO A 64 -6.63 11.66 4.16
N GLU A 65 -6.31 12.87 3.69
CA GLU A 65 -6.48 13.33 2.32
C GLU A 65 -5.65 12.57 1.28
N VAL A 66 -4.57 11.88 1.68
CA VAL A 66 -3.73 11.12 0.72
C VAL A 66 -4.30 9.74 0.36
N LYS A 67 -5.29 9.23 1.12
CA LYS A 67 -5.93 7.92 0.93
C LYS A 67 -4.90 6.76 0.79
N GLY A 68 -5.35 5.56 0.43
CA GLY A 68 -4.46 4.41 0.16
C GLY A 68 -4.35 3.34 1.25
N THR A 69 -5.27 3.30 2.21
CA THR A 69 -5.33 2.28 3.27
C THR A 69 -5.37 0.85 2.74
N VAL A 70 -6.17 0.60 1.69
CA VAL A 70 -6.28 -0.72 1.05
C VAL A 70 -4.94 -1.16 0.46
N HIS A 71 -4.27 -0.27 -0.27
CA HIS A 71 -2.96 -0.55 -0.89
C HIS A 71 -1.89 -0.83 0.16
N ALA A 72 -1.90 -0.06 1.26
CA ALA A 72 -0.99 -0.27 2.37
C ALA A 72 -1.22 -1.63 3.06
N TRP A 73 -2.48 -2.03 3.28
CA TRP A 73 -2.81 -3.34 3.84
C TRP A 73 -2.41 -4.49 2.92
N ILE A 74 -2.64 -4.38 1.61
CA ILE A 74 -2.18 -5.39 0.65
C ILE A 74 -0.66 -5.54 0.70
N GLY A 75 0.08 -4.43 0.75
CA GLY A 75 1.54 -4.45 0.90
C GLY A 75 2.01 -5.17 2.18
N ILE A 76 1.34 -4.91 3.31
CA ILE A 76 1.65 -5.56 4.59
C ILE A 76 1.33 -7.06 4.56
N LEU A 77 0.11 -7.42 4.14
CA LEU A 77 -0.35 -8.81 4.16
C LEU A 77 0.41 -9.65 3.15
N ALA A 78 0.47 -9.22 1.89
CA ALA A 78 1.18 -9.96 0.84
C ALA A 78 2.70 -9.95 1.11
N GLY A 79 3.30 -8.78 1.33
CA GLY A 79 4.74 -8.67 1.55
C GLY A 79 5.22 -9.39 2.81
N GLY A 80 4.47 -9.28 3.91
CA GLY A 80 4.76 -9.98 5.16
C GLY A 80 4.61 -11.49 5.03
N PHE A 81 3.49 -11.96 4.48
CA PHE A 81 3.23 -13.40 4.32
C PHE A 81 4.25 -14.07 3.40
N PHE A 82 4.43 -13.56 2.17
CA PHE A 82 5.37 -14.14 1.22
C PHE A 82 6.83 -13.95 1.65
N GLY A 83 7.16 -12.81 2.28
CA GLY A 83 8.50 -12.57 2.83
C GLY A 83 8.88 -13.60 3.91
N LEU A 84 7.97 -13.85 4.86
CA LEU A 84 8.18 -14.87 5.91
C LEU A 84 8.19 -16.30 5.34
N LEU A 85 7.31 -16.59 4.37
CA LEU A 85 7.26 -17.90 3.72
C LEU A 85 8.60 -18.23 3.03
N TRP A 86 9.12 -17.32 2.20
CA TRP A 86 10.39 -17.50 1.51
C TRP A 86 11.56 -17.61 2.48
N LEU A 87 11.59 -16.77 3.52
CA LEU A 87 12.62 -16.84 4.57
C LEU A 87 12.61 -18.21 5.25
N GLY A 88 11.44 -18.72 5.63
CA GLY A 88 11.28 -20.04 6.25
C GLY A 88 11.71 -21.18 5.34
N LEU A 89 11.33 -21.14 4.05
CA LEU A 89 11.75 -22.14 3.05
C LEU A 89 13.26 -22.12 2.84
N THR A 90 13.89 -20.94 2.77
CA THR A 90 15.35 -20.83 2.66
C THR A 90 16.05 -21.42 3.88
N ILE A 91 15.58 -21.11 5.10
CA ILE A 91 16.15 -21.68 6.34
C ILE A 91 15.98 -23.20 6.34
N LEU A 92 14.80 -23.71 5.99
CA LEU A 92 14.52 -25.14 5.92
C LEU A 92 15.44 -25.84 4.92
N GLY A 93 15.56 -25.33 3.70
CA GLY A 93 16.46 -25.89 2.70
C GLY A 93 17.93 -25.86 3.13
N VAL A 94 18.36 -24.80 3.82
CA VAL A 94 19.72 -24.68 4.36
C VAL A 94 19.94 -25.61 5.56
N VAL A 95 18.94 -25.98 6.34
CA VAL A 95 19.09 -26.89 7.50
C VAL A 95 19.01 -28.36 7.09
N PHE A 96 18.09 -28.72 6.19
CA PHE A 96 17.83 -30.10 5.77
C PHE A 96 18.57 -30.52 4.50
N GLY A 97 19.10 -29.57 3.72
CA GLY A 97 19.89 -29.81 2.52
C GLY A 97 21.41 -29.82 2.74
N ARG A 98 21.85 -29.85 4.01
CA ARG A 98 23.24 -30.15 4.40
C ARG A 98 23.38 -31.65 4.57
#